data_AF-A0A2V8RSN8-F1
#
_entry.id   AF-A0A2V8RSN8-F1
#
_cell.length_a   1.000
_cell.length_b   1.000
_cell.length_c   1.000
_cell.angle_alpha   90.00
_cell.angle_beta   90.00
_cell.angle_gamma   90.00
#
_symmetry.space_group_name_H-M   'P 1'
#
loop_
_entity.id
_entity.type
_entity.pdbx_description
1 polymer ?
#
loop_
_entity_poly.entity_id
_entity_poly.type
_entity_poly.pdbx_seq_one_letter_code
_entity_poly.pdbx_strand_id
1 'polypeptide(L)'
;MDEGEERLVCASCGRSVGVSDAYCLNCMAPTTGASNLDPMQAIVSEGRLLSRATEGRQKPIVLIGIWILFLPMFLVGAFSAVSILREGIGSGFSNFVFFWGAVGLAFIGFTVLYRVTKNYFGWRTEIEDEDEVTQLKL
;
A
#
# COMPACT_ATOMS: atom_id res chain seq x y z
N MET A 1 -0.65 -49.56 7.88
CA MET A 1 0.52 -49.09 8.63
C MET A 1 0.45 -47.58 8.53
N ASP A 2 -0.16 -46.97 9.54
CA ASP A 2 -0.25 -45.52 9.70
C ASP A 2 1.13 -44.99 10.06
N GLU A 3 1.75 -44.21 9.16
CA GLU A 3 2.75 -43.25 9.55
C GLU A 3 2.09 -41.89 9.40
N GLY A 4 1.52 -41.41 10.51
CA GLY A 4 0.97 -40.07 10.59
C GLY A 4 2.04 -39.08 10.18
N GLU A 5 1.90 -38.52 8.98
CA GLU A 5 2.67 -37.37 8.54
C GLU A 5 2.47 -36.28 9.60
N GLU A 6 3.46 -36.15 10.47
CA GLU A 6 3.49 -35.05 11.42
C GLU A 6 3.51 -33.77 10.59
N ARG A 7 2.48 -32.94 10.77
CA ARG A 7 2.31 -31.68 10.05
C ARG A 7 2.50 -30.55 11.04
N LEU A 8 3.44 -29.66 10.73
CA LEU A 8 3.69 -28.47 11.51
C LEU A 8 2.84 -27.32 10.98
N VAL A 9 2.45 -26.41 11.87
CA VAL A 9 1.80 -25.17 11.46
C VAL A 9 2.89 -24.13 11.22
N CYS A 10 2.92 -23.54 10.03
CA CYS A 10 3.83 -22.45 9.72
C CYS A 10 3.56 -21.25 10.65
N ALA A 11 4.56 -20.85 11.44
CA ALA A 11 4.45 -19.72 12.37
C ALA A 11 4.18 -18.36 11.68
N SER A 12 4.39 -18.28 10.36
CA SER A 12 4.25 -17.04 9.59
C SER A 12 2.90 -16.91 8.88
N CYS A 13 2.39 -17.98 8.26
CA CYS A 13 1.13 -17.93 7.51
C CYS A 13 0.01 -18.85 8.06
N GLY A 14 0.27 -19.61 9.13
CA GLY A 14 -0.71 -20.47 9.78
C GLY A 14 -1.14 -21.70 8.97
N ARG A 15 -0.53 -21.97 7.81
CA ARG A 15 -0.81 -23.16 6.99
C ARG A 15 -0.02 -24.38 7.48
N SER A 16 -0.58 -25.57 7.26
CA SER A 16 0.12 -26.82 7.50
C SER A 16 1.28 -27.00 6.51
N VAL A 17 2.41 -27.47 7.03
CA VAL A 17 3.65 -27.75 6.30
C VAL A 17 4.16 -29.12 6.74
N GLY A 18 4.78 -29.88 5.84
CA GLY A 18 5.37 -31.16 6.20
C GLY A 18 6.56 -30.97 7.13
N VAL A 19 6.78 -31.89 8.08
CA VAL A 19 7.94 -31.84 9.00
C VAL A 19 9.29 -31.87 8.26
N SER A 20 9.32 -32.44 7.06
CA SER A 20 10.53 -32.53 6.21
C SER A 20 10.79 -31.28 5.36
N ASP A 21 9.83 -30.36 5.25
CA ASP A 21 9.98 -29.18 4.41
C ASP A 21 10.79 -28.11 5.15
N ALA A 22 11.92 -27.67 4.58
CA ALA A 22 12.75 -26.61 5.15
C ALA A 22 12.09 -25.21 5.10
N TYR A 23 11.13 -25.03 4.18
CA TYR A 23 10.40 -23.79 3.95
C TYR A 23 8.94 -24.06 3.67
N CYS A 24 8.08 -23.13 4.06
CA CYS A 24 6.67 -23.18 3.70
C CYS A 24 6.50 -22.93 2.19
N LEU A 25 5.88 -23.85 1.45
CA LEU A 25 5.58 -23.66 0.03
C LEU A 25 4.67 -22.45 -0.26
N ASN A 26 3.88 -22.03 0.73
CA ASN A 26 2.95 -20.92 0.59
C ASN A 26 3.58 -19.55 0.86
N CYS A 27 4.36 -19.41 1.94
CA CYS A 27 4.94 -18.11 2.33
C CYS A 27 6.47 -18.04 2.24
N MET A 28 7.13 -19.15 1.91
CA MET A 28 8.58 -19.32 1.92
C MET A 28 9.25 -18.99 3.26
N ALA A 29 8.47 -18.90 4.35
CA ALA A 29 9.04 -18.74 5.67
C ALA A 29 9.77 -20.03 6.08
N PRO A 30 10.93 -19.92 6.74
CA PRO A 30 11.65 -21.08 7.26
C PRO A 30 10.80 -21.77 8.34
N THR A 31 10.70 -23.09 8.25
CA THR A 31 9.93 -23.92 9.20
C THR A 31 10.76 -24.26 10.45
N THR A 32 12.09 -24.27 10.33
CA THR A 32 13.03 -24.57 11.40
C THR A 32 14.20 -23.59 11.39
N GLY A 33 14.83 -23.35 12.54
CA GLY A 33 15.97 -22.42 12.66
C GLY A 33 17.22 -22.85 11.88
N ALA A 34 17.32 -24.14 11.52
CA ALA A 34 18.41 -24.68 10.71
C ALA A 34 18.31 -24.28 9.22
N SER A 35 17.12 -23.94 8.73
CA SER A 35 16.89 -23.46 7.36
C SER A 35 17.51 -22.07 7.09
N ASN A 36 17.95 -21.35 8.12
CA ASN A 36 18.64 -20.06 7.96
C ASN A 36 20.15 -20.21 7.67
N LEU A 37 20.67 -21.45 7.59
CA LEU A 37 22.09 -21.70 7.29
C LEU A 37 22.42 -21.53 5.80
N ASP A 38 21.42 -21.47 4.91
CA ASP A 38 21.62 -21.15 3.50
C ASP A 38 21.38 -19.64 3.26
N PRO A 39 22.45 -18.84 3.10
CA PRO A 39 22.35 -17.38 3.01
C PRO A 39 21.61 -16.93 1.75
N MET A 40 21.60 -17.74 0.68
CA MET A 40 20.92 -17.40 -0.56
C MET A 40 19.40 -17.50 -0.42
N GLN A 41 18.91 -18.53 0.28
CA GLN A 41 17.48 -18.73 0.51
C GLN A 41 16.92 -17.80 1.59
N ALA A 42 17.73 -17.42 2.59
CA ALA A 42 17.37 -16.40 3.58
C ALA A 42 17.01 -15.05 2.93
N ILE A 43 17.83 -14.55 2.01
CA ILE A 43 17.60 -13.26 1.31
C ILE A 43 16.28 -13.28 0.51
N VAL A 44 15.96 -14.40 -0.14
CA VAL A 44 14.71 -14.53 -0.92
C VAL A 44 13.49 -14.55 -0.01
N SER A 45 13.60 -15.18 1.17
CA SER A 45 12.51 -15.21 2.16
C SER A 45 12.24 -13.83 2.77
N GLU A 46 13.29 -13.05 3.04
CA GLU A 46 13.18 -11.68 3.55
C GLU A 46 12.57 -10.74 2.51
N GLY A 47 13.00 -10.84 1.24
CA GLY A 47 12.46 -10.03 0.15
C GLY A 47 10.96 -10.24 -0.06
N ARG A 48 10.47 -11.49 0.01
CA ARG A 48 9.04 -11.80 -0.14
C ARG A 48 8.23 -11.42 1.11
N LEU A 49 8.80 -11.49 2.31
CA LEU A 49 8.15 -10.99 3.53
C LEU A 49 7.99 -9.46 3.50
N LEU A 50 9.01 -8.72 3.04
CA LEU A 50 8.90 -7.28 2.83
C LEU A 50 7.85 -6.94 1.76
N SER A 51 7.87 -7.67 0.65
CA SER A 51 6.89 -7.49 -0.44
C SER A 51 5.47 -7.69 0.08
N ARG A 52 5.22 -8.75 0.86
CA ARG A 52 3.92 -9.00 1.49
C ARG A 52 3.51 -7.96 2.53
N ALA A 53 4.48 -7.41 3.26
CA ALA A 53 4.21 -6.32 4.21
C ALA A 53 3.78 -5.03 3.47
N THR A 54 4.32 -4.79 2.27
CA THR A 54 3.92 -3.67 1.41
C THR A 54 2.70 -3.96 0.53
N GLU A 55 2.42 -5.22 0.21
CA GLU A 55 1.21 -5.72 -0.47
C GLU A 55 0.02 -5.84 0.48
N GLY A 56 0.20 -5.55 1.78
CA GLY A 56 -0.87 -5.54 2.76
C GLY A 56 -2.00 -4.60 2.33
N ARG A 57 -3.17 -5.20 2.03
CA ARG A 57 -4.48 -4.57 1.76
C ARG A 57 -4.51 -3.10 2.19
N GLN A 58 -4.44 -2.20 1.21
CA GLN A 58 -4.39 -0.75 1.43
C GLN A 58 -5.59 -0.36 2.31
N LYS A 59 -5.36 -0.15 3.61
CA LYS A 59 -6.47 0.08 4.55
C LYS A 59 -7.12 1.42 4.20
N PRO A 60 -8.48 1.53 4.24
CA PRO A 60 -9.17 2.81 4.03
C PRO A 60 -8.69 3.90 5.00
N ILE A 61 -8.11 3.52 6.14
CA ILE A 61 -7.49 4.43 7.10
C ILE A 61 -6.32 5.23 6.50
N VAL A 62 -5.55 4.64 5.58
CA VAL A 62 -4.42 5.30 4.90
C VAL A 62 -4.96 6.35 3.93
N LEU A 63 -6.04 6.04 3.21
CA LEU A 63 -6.73 6.99 2.34
C LEU A 63 -7.23 8.19 3.14
N ILE A 64 -7.87 7.95 4.29
CA ILE A 64 -8.37 9.00 5.18
C ILE A 64 -7.21 9.86 5.71
N GLY A 65 -6.09 9.24 6.12
CA GLY A 65 -4.92 9.97 6.59
C GLY A 65 -4.30 10.88 5.53
N ILE A 66 -4.17 10.38 4.30
CA ILE A 66 -3.68 11.17 3.16
C ILE A 66 -4.63 12.31 2.82
N TRP A 67 -5.94 12.06 2.86
CA TRP A 67 -6.94 13.11 2.66
C TRP A 67 -6.86 14.19 3.74
N ILE A 68 -6.77 13.82 5.02
CA ILE A 68 -6.66 14.80 6.12
C ILE A 68 -5.40 15.65 6.01
N LEU A 69 -4.28 15.08 5.55
CA LEU A 69 -3.01 15.83 5.38
C LEU A 69 -3.02 16.73 4.15
N PHE A 70 -3.44 16.22 3.00
CA PHE A 70 -3.29 16.92 1.71
C PHE A 70 -4.48 17.80 1.33
N LEU A 71 -5.68 17.52 1.82
CA LEU A 71 -6.86 18.35 1.56
C LEU A 71 -6.74 19.77 2.10
N PRO A 72 -6.32 20.04 3.36
CA PRO A 72 -6.14 21.41 3.83
C PRO A 72 -5.03 22.13 3.05
N MET A 73 -3.96 21.43 2.67
CA MET A 73 -2.89 22.00 1.85
C MET A 73 -3.38 22.43 0.47
N PHE A 74 -4.22 21.59 -0.16
CA PHE A 74 -4.89 21.92 -1.42
C PHE A 74 -5.86 23.10 -1.27
N LEU A 75 -6.68 23.11 -0.21
CA LEU A 75 -7.64 24.19 0.04
C LEU A 75 -6.94 25.53 0.26
N VAL A 76 -5.87 25.57 1.05
CA VAL A 76 -5.10 26.81 1.27
C VAL A 76 -4.48 27.30 -0.04
N GLY A 77 -3.89 26.40 -0.84
CA GLY A 77 -3.35 26.74 -2.16
C GLY A 77 -4.42 27.29 -3.10
N ALA A 78 -5.54 26.60 -3.25
CA ALA A 78 -6.66 27.03 -4.09
C ALA A 78 -7.28 28.35 -3.62
N PHE A 79 -7.50 28.51 -2.31
CA PHE A 79 -8.03 29.73 -1.72
C PHE A 79 -7.09 30.91 -1.97
N SER A 80 -5.78 30.73 -1.73
CA SER A 80 -4.79 31.77 -1.99
C SER A 80 -4.76 32.19 -3.46
N ALA A 81 -4.83 31.24 -4.40
CA ALA A 81 -4.89 31.53 -5.82
C ALA A 81 -6.16 32.32 -6.21
N VAL A 82 -7.32 31.96 -5.64
CA VAL A 82 -8.59 32.66 -5.89
C VAL A 82 -8.60 34.06 -5.26
N SER A 83 -8.06 34.24 -4.05
CA SER A 83 -7.93 35.55 -3.41
C SER A 83 -7.04 36.49 -4.23
N ILE A 84 -5.90 36.00 -4.74
CA ILE A 84 -5.02 36.78 -5.62
C ILE A 84 -5.75 37.22 -6.90
N LEU A 85 -6.58 36.34 -7.48
CA LEU A 85 -7.38 36.66 -8.68
C LEU A 85 -8.52 37.66 -8.39
N ARG A 86 -9.14 37.60 -7.21
CA ARG A 86 -10.30 38.44 -6.86
C ARG A 86 -9.93 39.82 -6.35
N GLU A 87 -8.95 39.90 -5.45
CA GLU A 87 -8.60 41.16 -4.78
C GLU A 87 -7.56 41.96 -5.56
N GLY A 88 -6.93 41.37 -6.58
CA GLY A 88 -5.99 42.07 -7.45
C GLY A 88 -4.91 42.80 -6.65
N ILE A 89 -4.27 42.10 -5.71
CA ILE A 89 -3.32 42.69 -4.76
C ILE A 89 -2.04 43.06 -5.51
N GLY A 90 -1.99 44.23 -6.15
CA GLY A 90 -0.78 44.84 -6.71
C GLY A 90 -0.24 44.19 -7.99
N SER A 91 -0.05 44.99 -9.04
CA SER A 91 0.63 44.56 -10.27
C SER A 91 2.13 44.39 -10.03
N GLY A 92 2.64 43.16 -10.04
CA GLY A 92 4.07 42.89 -9.87
C GLY A 92 4.45 41.43 -10.10
N PHE A 93 5.72 41.20 -10.43
CA PHE A 93 6.32 39.87 -10.65
C PHE A 93 6.18 38.94 -9.44
N SER A 94 6.13 39.49 -8.22
CA SER A 94 5.92 38.74 -6.97
C SER A 94 4.61 37.94 -7.00
N ASN A 95 3.49 38.56 -7.40
CA ASN A 95 2.19 37.87 -7.48
C ASN A 95 2.15 36.79 -8.54
N PHE A 96 2.89 36.97 -9.64
CA PHE A 96 3.03 35.94 -10.65
C PHE A 96 3.70 34.69 -10.04
N VAL A 97 4.78 34.85 -9.29
CA VAL A 97 5.49 33.73 -8.64
C VAL A 97 4.60 33.07 -7.57
N PHE A 98 3.91 33.83 -6.73
CA PHE A 98 3.01 33.28 -5.71
C PHE A 98 1.80 32.56 -6.31
N PHE A 99 1.20 33.11 -7.38
CA PHE A 99 0.10 32.48 -8.09
C PHE A 99 0.52 31.14 -8.69
N TRP A 100 1.61 31.11 -9.47
CA TRP A 100 2.10 29.87 -10.08
C TRP A 100 2.62 28.87 -9.04
N GLY A 101 3.20 29.34 -7.93
CA GLY A 101 3.57 28.51 -6.79
C GLY A 101 2.36 27.85 -6.14
N ALA A 102 1.30 28.62 -5.88
CA ALA A 102 0.05 28.11 -5.31
C ALA A 102 -0.66 27.11 -6.25
N VAL A 103 -0.72 27.43 -7.55
CA VAL A 103 -1.27 26.55 -8.59
C VAL A 103 -0.47 25.25 -8.70
N GLY A 104 0.87 25.33 -8.70
CA GLY A 104 1.74 24.17 -8.73
C GLY A 104 1.58 23.27 -7.50
N LEU A 105 1.53 23.87 -6.30
CA LEU A 105 1.32 23.14 -5.06
C LEU A 105 -0.06 22.44 -5.04
N ALA A 106 -1.10 23.13 -5.48
CA ALA A 106 -2.45 22.57 -5.61
C ALA A 106 -2.50 21.44 -6.63
N PHE A 107 -1.81 21.58 -7.77
CA PHE A 107 -1.73 20.54 -8.80
C PHE A 107 -1.02 19.28 -8.30
N ILE A 108 0.08 19.43 -7.54
CA ILE A 108 0.79 18.30 -6.93
C ILE A 108 -0.12 17.61 -5.91
N GLY A 109 -0.76 18.37 -5.01
CA GLY A 109 -1.70 17.82 -4.03
C GLY A 109 -2.85 17.05 -4.69
N PHE A 110 -3.44 17.62 -5.75
CA PHE A 110 -4.49 16.96 -6.53
C PHE A 110 -3.98 15.68 -7.22
N THR A 111 -2.79 15.71 -7.81
CA THR A 111 -2.21 14.54 -8.49
C THR A 111 -1.96 13.39 -7.52
N VAL A 112 -1.44 13.69 -6.32
CA VAL A 112 -1.23 12.70 -5.25
C VAL A 112 -2.57 12.13 -4.79
N LEU A 113 -3.56 12.98 -4.50
CA LEU A 113 -4.90 12.55 -4.09
C LEU A 113 -5.57 11.69 -5.18
N TYR A 114 -5.50 12.11 -6.43
CA TYR A 114 -6.06 11.38 -7.57
C TYR A 114 -5.38 10.03 -7.76
N ARG A 115 -4.04 9.96 -7.67
CA ARG A 115 -3.30 8.71 -7.84
C ARG A 115 -3.55 7.73 -6.70
N VAL A 116 -3.60 8.21 -5.46
CA VAL A 116 -3.92 7.41 -4.27
C VAL A 116 -5.35 6.88 -4.34
N THR A 117 -6.30 7.73 -4.73
CA THR A 117 -7.71 7.35 -4.89
C THR A 117 -7.87 6.34 -6.04
N LYS A 118 -7.26 6.60 -7.19
CA LYS A 118 -7.28 5.68 -8.34
C LYS A 118 -6.63 4.33 -8.01
N ASN A 119 -5.52 4.34 -7.28
CA ASN A 119 -4.90 3.12 -6.79
C ASN A 119 -5.92 2.37 -5.93
N TYR A 120 -6.48 3.00 -4.89
CA TYR A 120 -7.45 2.40 -3.99
C TYR A 120 -8.67 1.77 -4.69
N PHE A 121 -9.22 2.43 -5.72
CA PHE A 121 -10.34 1.87 -6.49
C PHE A 121 -9.96 0.61 -7.27
N GLY A 122 -8.74 0.49 -7.80
CA GLY A 122 -8.28 -0.70 -8.51
C GLY A 122 -8.25 -1.96 -7.63
N TRP A 123 -7.85 -1.81 -6.36
CA TRP A 123 -7.81 -2.92 -5.40
C TRP A 123 -9.20 -3.35 -4.90
N ARG A 124 -10.22 -2.48 -4.98
CA ARG A 124 -11.58 -2.83 -4.54
C ARG A 124 -12.23 -3.85 -5.47
N THR A 125 -12.04 -3.68 -6.78
CA THR A 125 -12.59 -4.57 -7.81
C THR A 125 -12.03 -6.00 -7.69
N GLU A 126 -10.73 -6.15 -7.44
CA GLU A 126 -10.08 -7.46 -7.36
C GLU A 126 -10.53 -8.27 -6.11
N ILE A 127 -10.85 -7.59 -5.00
CA ILE A 127 -11.37 -8.24 -3.78
C ILE A 127 -12.83 -8.68 -3.98
N GLU A 128 -13.63 -7.88 -4.70
CA GLU A 128 -15.04 -8.22 -4.97
C GLU A 128 -15.13 -9.49 -5.85
N ASP A 129 -14.21 -9.64 -6.81
CA ASP A 129 -14.09 -10.83 -7.66
C ASP A 129 -13.61 -12.08 -6.87
N GLU A 130 -12.63 -11.95 -5.96
CA GLU A 130 -12.17 -13.08 -5.13
C GLU A 130 -13.26 -13.58 -4.15
N ASP A 131 -14.04 -12.66 -3.57
CA ASP A 131 -15.14 -13.00 -2.68
C ASP A 131 -16.26 -13.75 -3.44
N GLU A 132 -16.57 -13.33 -4.68
CA GLU A 132 -17.59 -13.99 -5.52
C GLU A 132 -17.18 -15.41 -5.96
N VAL A 133 -15.91 -15.59 -6.34
CA VAL A 133 -15.35 -16.92 -6.68
C VAL A 133 -15.30 -17.86 -5.48
N THR A 134 -15.09 -17.33 -4.27
CA THR A 134 -15.07 -18.13 -3.04
C THR A 134 -16.48 -18.57 -2.64
N GLN A 135 -17.49 -17.71 -2.83
CA GLN A 135 -18.89 -18.04 -2.59
C GLN A 135 -19.44 -19.10 -3.56
N LEU A 136 -18.97 -19.13 -4.82
CA LEU A 136 -19.36 -20.14 -5.81
C LEU A 136 -18.77 -21.55 -5.56
N LYS A 137 -17.79 -21.67 -4.67
CA LYS A 137 -17.14 -22.95 -4.31
C LYS A 137 -17.72 -23.61 -3.05
N LEU A 138 -18.66 -22.95 -2.35
CA LEU A 138 -19.45 -23.51 -1.24
C LEU A 138 -20.80 -24.03 -1.75
#